data_AF-A0A6N9V7B6-F1
#
_entry.id   AF-A0A6N9V7B6-F1
#
_cell.length_a   1.000
_cell.length_b   1.000
_cell.length_c   1.000
_cell.angle_alpha   90.00
_cell.angle_beta   90.00
_cell.angle_gamma   90.00
#
_symmetry.space_group_name_H-M   'P 1'
#
loop_
_entity.id
_entity.type
_entity.pdbx_description
1 polymer ?
#
loop_
_entity_poly.entity_id
_entity_poly.type
_entity_poly.pdbx_seq_one_letter_code
_entity_poly.pdbx_strand_id
1 'polypeptide(L)'
;KAAELAAAGKVLVDGAAVGKSERVHGGAWLEVEMPAAPAPVQVVAEPVQGMEIVHDDDDIVVIVKPVGVAAHPSPGWTGTT
;
A
#
# COMPACT_ATOMS: atom_id res chain seq x y z
N LYS A 1 11.84 5.24 -6.16
CA LYS A 1 11.83 5.37 -7.65
C LYS A 1 13.09 4.74 -8.24
N ALA A 2 13.10 4.30 -9.51
CA ALA A 2 14.27 3.65 -10.11
C ALA A 2 15.57 4.50 -10.02
N ALA A 3 15.47 5.80 -10.30
CA ALA A 3 16.62 6.71 -10.21
C ALA A 3 17.21 6.83 -8.79
N GLU A 4 16.37 6.71 -7.75
CA GLU A 4 16.82 6.75 -6.35
C GLU A 4 17.51 5.44 -5.96
N LEU A 5 17.02 4.29 -6.46
CA LEU A 5 17.64 2.99 -6.24
C LEU A 5 19.05 2.93 -6.85
N ALA A 6 19.19 3.41 -8.10
CA ALA A 6 20.49 3.49 -8.76
C ALA A 6 21.44 4.46 -8.02
N ALA A 7 20.96 5.64 -7.63
CA ALA A 7 21.77 6.59 -6.85
C ALA A 7 22.19 6.03 -5.47
N ALA A 8 21.42 5.12 -4.89
CA ALA A 8 21.71 4.44 -3.64
C ALA A 8 22.58 3.17 -3.80
N GLY A 9 23.07 2.87 -5.01
CA GLY A 9 23.92 1.70 -5.27
C GLY A 9 23.17 0.36 -5.25
N LYS A 10 21.84 0.38 -5.34
CA LYS A 10 20.98 -0.82 -5.33
C LYS A 10 20.73 -1.41 -6.71
N VAL A 11 21.40 -0.89 -7.72
CA VAL A 11 21.29 -1.35 -9.12
C VAL A 11 22.68 -1.74 -9.58
N LEU A 12 22.81 -2.95 -10.09
CA LEU A 12 24.03 -3.48 -10.67
C LEU A 12 23.80 -3.76 -12.16
N VAL A 13 24.83 -3.49 -12.95
CA VAL A 13 24.95 -3.91 -14.35
C VAL A 13 26.16 -4.82 -14.44
N ASP A 14 25.95 -6.07 -14.83
CA ASP A 14 27.00 -7.09 -14.94
C ASP A 14 27.83 -7.22 -13.64
N GLY A 15 27.17 -7.14 -12.49
CA GLY A 15 27.77 -7.24 -11.16
C GLY A 15 28.45 -5.95 -10.64
N ALA A 16 28.46 -4.85 -11.39
CA ALA A 16 29.00 -3.56 -10.96
C ALA A 16 27.87 -2.59 -10.59
N ALA A 17 27.96 -1.95 -9.42
CA ALA A 17 27.00 -0.93 -9.00
C ALA A 17 27.04 0.30 -9.92
N VAL A 18 25.87 0.80 -10.33
CA VAL A 18 25.75 1.91 -11.28
C VAL A 18 24.89 3.05 -10.75
N GLY A 19 25.20 4.27 -11.20
CA GLY A 19 24.45 5.47 -10.84
C GLY A 19 23.26 5.75 -11.76
N LYS A 20 22.54 6.85 -11.47
CA LYS A 20 21.49 7.37 -12.35
C LYS A 20 22.07 7.70 -13.72
N SER A 21 21.30 7.41 -14.77
CA SER A 21 21.63 7.71 -16.18
C SER A 21 22.78 6.90 -16.77
N GLU A 22 23.22 5.82 -16.10
CA GLU A 22 24.16 4.86 -16.69
C GLU A 22 23.61 4.31 -18.02
N ARG A 23 24.48 4.22 -19.03
CA ARG A 23 24.06 3.75 -20.36
C ARG A 23 24.17 2.23 -20.41
N VAL A 24 23.01 1.58 -20.54
CA VAL A 24 22.95 0.14 -20.76
C VAL A 24 23.10 -0.21 -22.25
N HIS A 25 23.59 -1.42 -22.51
CA HIS A 25 23.70 -1.98 -23.84
C HIS A 25 22.94 -3.32 -23.90
N GLY A 26 22.58 -3.76 -25.11
CA GLY A 26 21.88 -5.02 -25.29
C GLY A 26 22.72 -6.21 -24.79
N GLY A 27 22.10 -7.09 -24.02
CA GLY A 27 22.75 -8.27 -23.42
C GLY A 27 23.29 -8.05 -22.01
N ALA A 28 23.33 -6.81 -21.51
CA ALA A 28 23.71 -6.53 -20.13
C ALA A 28 22.71 -7.12 -19.13
N TRP A 29 23.21 -7.64 -18.01
CA TRP A 29 22.40 -8.20 -16.94
C TRP A 29 22.16 -7.16 -15.83
N LEU A 30 20.89 -6.93 -15.49
CA LEU A 30 20.48 -5.98 -14.45
C LEU A 30 20.06 -6.71 -13.18
N GLU A 31 20.67 -6.33 -12.06
CA GLU A 31 20.26 -6.77 -10.73
C GLU A 31 19.78 -5.56 -9.94
N VAL A 32 18.60 -5.68 -9.32
CA VAL A 32 17.98 -4.58 -8.58
C VAL A 32 17.55 -5.08 -7.21
N GLU A 33 18.13 -4.48 -6.16
CA GLU A 33 17.70 -4.72 -4.80
C GLU A 33 16.50 -3.81 -4.47
N MET A 34 15.31 -4.42 -4.42
CA MET A 34 14.09 -3.71 -4.06
C MET A 34 14.03 -3.48 -2.54
N PRO A 35 13.56 -2.31 -2.08
CA PRO A 35 13.29 -2.11 -0.66
C PRO A 35 12.22 -3.10 -0.19
N ALA A 36 12.25 -3.42 1.09
CA ALA A 36 11.18 -4.20 1.71
C ALA A 36 9.82 -3.56 1.39
N ALA A 37 8.84 -4.41 1.06
CA ALA A 37 7.47 -3.94 0.90
C ALA A 37 7.02 -3.26 2.20
N PRO A 38 6.26 -2.16 2.13
CA PRO A 38 5.63 -1.60 3.32
C PRO A 38 4.78 -2.67 3.99
N ALA A 39 4.67 -2.60 5.32
CA ALA A 39 3.80 -3.50 6.06
C ALA A 39 2.37 -3.42 5.51
N PRO A 40 1.65 -4.55 5.40
CA PRO A 40 0.26 -4.51 4.98
C PRO A 40 -0.55 -3.66 5.96
N VAL A 41 -1.51 -2.90 5.43
CA VAL A 41 -2.47 -2.16 6.26
C VAL A 41 -3.24 -3.17 7.10
N GLN A 42 -3.20 -2.99 8.42
CA GLN A 42 -3.97 -3.82 9.36
C GLN A 42 -5.35 -3.19 9.53
N VAL A 43 -6.40 -3.93 9.20
CA VAL A 43 -7.78 -3.53 9.53
C VAL A 43 -8.02 -3.92 10.98
N VAL A 44 -8.02 -2.93 11.86
CA VAL A 44 -8.36 -3.11 13.28
C VAL A 44 -9.78 -2.62 13.46
N ALA A 45 -10.67 -3.51 13.92
CA ALA A 45 -12.04 -3.14 14.21
C ALA A 45 -12.08 -2.20 15.42
N GLU A 46 -12.69 -1.03 15.25
CA GLU A 46 -12.90 -0.06 16.31
C GLU A 46 -14.41 0.15 16.51
N PRO A 47 -14.92 0.13 17.76
CA PRO A 47 -16.33 0.42 18.01
C PRO A 47 -16.70 1.83 17.54
N VAL A 48 -17.73 1.92 16.71
CA VAL A 48 -18.24 3.20 16.21
C VAL A 48 -19.47 3.61 17.03
N GLN A 49 -19.37 4.74 17.74
CA GLN A 49 -20.49 5.24 18.53
C GLN A 49 -21.72 5.52 17.65
N GLY A 50 -22.87 4.99 18.06
CA GLY A 50 -24.14 5.16 17.34
C GLY A 50 -24.31 4.25 16.12
N MET A 51 -23.37 3.33 15.87
CA MET A 51 -23.55 2.27 14.88
C MET A 51 -24.34 1.11 15.49
N GLU A 52 -25.66 1.19 15.39
CA GLU A 52 -26.59 0.20 15.93
C GLU A 52 -27.00 -0.79 14.85
N ILE A 53 -27.19 -2.06 15.24
CA ILE A 53 -27.76 -3.11 14.39
C ILE A 53 -29.28 -3.03 14.51
N VAL A 54 -29.96 -2.82 13.39
CA VAL A 54 -31.44 -2.77 13.33
C VAL A 54 -32.06 -4.08 12.84
N HIS A 55 -31.27 -4.90 12.15
CA HIS A 55 -31.66 -6.23 11.70
C HIS A 55 -30.42 -7.11 11.57
N ASP A 56 -30.54 -8.38 11.96
CA ASP A 56 -29.49 -9.39 11.93
C ASP A 56 -30.15 -10.76 11.73
N ASP A 57 -29.87 -11.40 10.60
CA ASP A 57 -30.28 -12.76 10.30
C ASP A 57 -29.13 -13.55 9.66
N ASP A 58 -29.42 -14.80 9.28
CA ASP A 58 -28.41 -15.73 8.75
C ASP A 58 -27.79 -15.25 7.42
N ASP A 59 -28.44 -14.33 6.72
CA ASP A 59 -28.06 -13.88 5.38
C ASP A 59 -27.53 -12.44 5.37
N ILE A 60 -28.09 -11.54 6.19
CA ILE A 60 -27.81 -10.10 6.16
C ILE A 60 -27.81 -9.43 7.55
N VAL A 61 -27.03 -8.34 7.62
CA VAL A 61 -27.07 -7.35 8.71
C VAL A 61 -27.43 -5.98 8.14
N VAL A 62 -28.30 -5.27 8.86
CA VAL A 62 -28.64 -3.86 8.57
C VAL A 62 -28.22 -3.01 9.75
N ILE A 63 -27.44 -1.95 9.48
CA ILE A 63 -26.96 -1.01 10.48
C ILE A 63 -27.45 0.41 10.22
N VAL A 64 -27.59 1.19 11.30
CA VAL A 64 -27.67 2.66 11.21
C VAL A 64 -26.25 3.20 11.11
N LYS A 65 -25.80 3.52 9.90
CA LYS A 65 -24.46 4.09 9.69
C LYS A 65 -24.43 5.57 10.11
N PRO A 66 -23.64 5.96 11.12
CA PRO A 66 -23.56 7.35 11.56
C PRO A 66 -23.01 8.29 10.47
N VAL A 67 -23.31 9.59 10.63
CA VAL A 67 -22.66 10.64 9.85
C VAL A 67 -21.16 10.65 10.16
N GLY A 68 -20.33 10.81 9.14
CA GLY A 68 -18.87 10.83 9.30
C GLY A 68 -18.19 9.46 9.32
N VAL A 69 -18.92 8.38 9.04
CA VAL A 69 -18.36 7.02 8.90
C VAL A 69 -18.44 6.61 7.43
N ALA A 70 -17.33 6.24 6.81
CA ALA A 70 -17.33 5.75 5.44
C ALA A 70 -17.68 4.26 5.39
N ALA A 71 -18.29 3.78 4.30
CA ALA A 71 -18.56 2.34 4.17
C ALA A 71 -17.31 1.52 3.79
N HIS A 72 -16.31 2.19 3.22
CA HIS A 72 -15.05 1.59 2.81
C HIS A 72 -13.95 2.67 2.77
N PRO A 73 -12.69 2.34 3.13
CA PRO A 73 -11.58 3.26 2.98
C PRO A 73 -11.43 3.76 1.54
N SER A 74 -11.19 5.06 1.35
CA SER A 74 -10.95 5.65 0.03
C SER A 74 -9.75 6.61 0.05
N PRO A 75 -9.08 6.84 -1.09
CA PRO A 75 -7.96 7.77 -1.14
C PRO A 75 -8.35 9.16 -0.60
N GLY A 76 -7.62 9.64 0.40
CA GLY A 76 -7.89 10.93 1.06
C GLY A 76 -8.84 10.88 2.26
N TRP A 77 -9.42 9.71 2.59
CA TRP A 77 -10.19 9.50 3.82
C TRP A 77 -9.29 9.01 4.95
N THR A 78 -9.31 9.71 6.08
CA THR A 78 -8.54 9.35 7.29
C THR A 78 -9.43 9.14 8.53
N GLY A 79 -10.75 9.06 8.34
CA GLY A 79 -11.72 8.87 9.43
C GLY A 79 -12.14 7.41 9.59
N THR A 80 -13.12 7.19 10.47
CA THR A 80 -13.67 5.87 10.77
C THR A 80 -14.34 5.25 9.54
N THR A 81 -14.15 3.95 9.35
CA THR A 81 -14.77 3.15 8.28
C THR A 81 -15.42 1.92 8.88
#